data_AF-A0A961UPY3-F1
#
_entry.id   AF-A0A961UPY3-F1
#
_cell.length_a   1.000
_cell.length_b   1.000
_cell.length_c   1.000
_cell.angle_alpha   90.00
_cell.angle_beta   90.00
_cell.angle_gamma   90.00
#
_symmetry.space_group_name_H-M   'P 1'
#
loop_
_entity.id
_entity.type
_entity.pdbx_description
1 polymer ?
#
loop_
_entity_poly.entity_id
_entity_poly.type
_entity_poly.pdbx_seq_one_letter_code
_entity_poly.pdbx_strand_id
1 'polypeptide(L)' 'MAAAALPTISSDGGLSRYLDEIRKFPMLQPDQEFMLAKRWREHDDRDAAHQLVTSHLRLVAKIAMGYRG' A
#
# COMPACT_ATOMS: atom_id res chain seq x y z
N MET A 1 29.05 -18.57 -30.99
CA MET A 1 29.10 -17.44 -30.05
C MET A 1 27.74 -17.35 -29.36
N ALA A 2 27.62 -17.95 -28.18
CA ALA A 2 26.39 -17.89 -27.38
C ALA A 2 26.39 -16.57 -26.58
N ALA A 3 25.47 -15.67 -26.87
CA ALA A 3 25.28 -14.46 -26.09
C ALA A 3 24.63 -14.87 -24.75
N ALA A 4 25.34 -14.68 -23.65
CA ALA A 4 24.77 -14.80 -22.31
C ALA A 4 23.76 -13.67 -22.11
N ALA A 5 22.46 -14.01 -22.09
CA ALA A 5 21.43 -13.10 -21.66
C ALA A 5 21.61 -12.86 -20.16
N LEU A 6 22.22 -11.74 -19.80
CA LEU A 6 22.32 -11.30 -18.42
C LEU A 6 20.88 -11.10 -17.88
N PRO A 7 20.57 -11.57 -16.65
CA PRO A 7 19.26 -11.34 -16.07
C PRO A 7 19.11 -9.84 -15.84
N THR A 8 18.23 -9.20 -16.59
CA THR A 8 17.84 -7.82 -16.31
C THR A 8 16.87 -7.88 -15.13
N ILE A 9 17.25 -7.25 -14.01
CA ILE A 9 16.30 -7.02 -12.93
C ILE A 9 15.39 -5.90 -13.45
N SER A 10 14.26 -6.29 -14.05
CA SER A 10 13.24 -5.34 -14.46
C SER A 10 12.78 -4.56 -13.25
N SER A 11 13.06 -3.25 -13.22
CA SER A 11 12.60 -2.32 -12.18
C SER A 11 11.06 -2.32 -12.01
N ASP A 12 10.35 -2.78 -13.05
CA ASP A 12 8.88 -2.91 -13.09
C ASP A 12 8.34 -3.98 -12.11
N GLY A 13 9.12 -5.04 -11.82
CA GLY A 13 8.66 -6.15 -10.97
C GLY A 13 8.43 -5.74 -9.50
N GLY A 14 9.13 -4.72 -9.02
CA GLY A 14 8.98 -4.21 -7.65
C GLY A 14 7.67 -3.45 -7.45
N LEU A 15 7.27 -2.64 -8.44
CA LEU A 15 6.02 -1.89 -8.39
C LEU A 15 4.81 -2.82 -8.50
N SER A 16 4.80 -3.76 -9.44
CA SER A 16 3.72 -4.73 -9.59
C SER A 16 3.52 -5.54 -8.30
N ARG A 17 4.61 -6.04 -7.70
CA ARG A 17 4.55 -6.75 -6.40
C ARG A 17 3.98 -5.85 -5.30
N TYR A 18 4.42 -4.60 -5.20
CA TYR A 18 3.89 -3.66 -4.22
C TYR A 18 2.37 -3.45 -4.39
N LEU A 19 1.91 -3.26 -5.64
CA LEU A 19 0.49 -3.09 -5.94
C LEU A 19 -0.34 -4.33 -5.58
N ASP A 20 0.22 -5.54 -5.76
CA ASP A 20 -0.43 -6.79 -5.35
C ASP A 20 -0.48 -6.95 -3.83
N GLU A 21 0.57 -6.54 -3.10
CA GLU A 21 0.57 -6.58 -1.63
C GLU A 21 -0.47 -5.63 -1.03
N ILE A 22 -0.55 -4.37 -1.49
CA ILE A 22 -1.51 -3.41 -0.93
C ILE A 22 -2.98 -3.76 -1.22
N ARG A 23 -3.21 -4.62 -2.22
CA ARG A 23 -4.53 -5.17 -2.54
C ARG A 23 -4.99 -6.26 -1.55
N LYS A 24 -4.10 -6.79 -0.71
CA LYS A 24 -4.47 -7.78 0.31
C LYS A 24 -5.10 -7.15 1.54
N PHE A 25 -4.83 -5.87 1.81
CA PHE A 25 -5.44 -5.16 2.94
C PHE A 25 -6.93 -4.90 2.68
N PRO A 26 -7.84 -5.19 3.63
CA PRO A 26 -9.26 -4.94 3.48
C PRO A 26 -9.56 -3.44 3.48
N MET A 27 -10.62 -3.04 2.77
CA MET A 27 -11.17 -1.68 2.89
C MET A 27 -11.99 -1.57 4.17
N LEU A 28 -11.85 -0.43 4.84
CA LEU A 28 -12.61 -0.13 6.05
C LEU A 28 -13.96 0.48 5.68
N GLN A 29 -14.97 0.19 6.51
CA GLN A 29 -16.22 0.95 6.50
C GLN A 29 -16.04 2.27 7.28
N PRO A 30 -16.86 3.31 7.01
CA PRO A 30 -16.73 4.62 7.65
C PRO A 30 -16.73 4.56 9.19
N ASP A 31 -17.57 3.70 9.78
CA ASP A 31 -17.63 3.53 11.23
C ASP A 31 -16.34 2.92 11.80
N GLN A 32 -15.70 2.00 11.06
CA GLN A 32 -14.44 1.40 11.46
C GLN A 32 -13.31 2.42 11.42
N GLU A 33 -13.27 3.28 10.41
CA GLU A 33 -12.29 4.38 10.32
C GLU A 33 -12.42 5.32 11.50
N PHE A 34 -13.64 5.75 11.84
CA PHE A 34 -13.88 6.61 12.99
C PHE A 34 -13.39 5.98 14.29
N MET A 35 -13.73 4.70 14.52
CA MET A 35 -13.34 3.99 15.72
C MET A 35 -11.82 3.80 15.83
N LEU A 36 -11.15 3.44 14.74
CA LEU A 36 -9.70 3.29 14.72
C LEU A 36 -8.99 4.65 14.92
N ALA A 37 -9.52 5.72 14.31
CA ALA A 37 -8.94 7.06 14.45
C ALA A 37 -9.07 7.58 15.88
N LYS A 38 -10.22 7.33 16.51
CA LYS A 38 -10.46 7.63 17.92
C LYS A 38 -9.51 6.84 18.82
N ARG A 39 -9.36 5.53 18.59
CA ARG A 39 -8.42 4.68 19.35
C ARG A 39 -6.98 5.16 19.27
N TRP A 40 -6.50 5.45 18.06
CA TRP A 40 -5.15 6.02 17.88
C TRP A 40 -5.00 7.33 18.66
N ARG A 41 -5.94 8.26 18.52
CA ARG A 41 -5.86 9.58 19.16
C ARG A 41 -5.91 9.53 20.68
N GLU A 42 -6.76 8.68 21.25
CA GLU A 42 -7.02 8.64 22.69
C GLU A 42 -6.07 7.69 23.44
N HIS A 43 -5.58 6.65 22.78
CA HIS A 43 -4.84 5.56 23.42
C HIS A 43 -3.44 5.33 22.83
N ASP A 44 -3.00 6.16 21.87
CA ASP A 44 -1.74 5.96 21.11
C ASP A 44 -1.66 4.54 20.51
N ASP A 45 -2.81 4.00 20.10
CA ASP A 45 -2.97 2.63 19.57
C ASP A 45 -2.33 2.50 18.18
N ARG A 46 -1.07 2.08 18.17
CA ARG A 46 -0.28 1.90 16.94
C ARG A 46 -0.89 0.88 15.98
N ASP A 47 -1.58 -0.13 16.49
CA ASP A 47 -2.24 -1.14 15.64
C ASP A 47 -3.43 -0.51 14.93
N ALA A 48 -4.17 0.37 15.60
CA ALA A 48 -5.25 1.13 14.97
C ALA A 48 -4.72 2.08 13.88
N ALA A 49 -3.60 2.77 14.14
CA ALA A 49 -2.93 3.59 13.13
C ALA A 49 -2.45 2.76 11.94
N HIS A 50 -1.86 1.58 12.18
CA HIS A 50 -1.42 0.67 11.14
C HIS A 50 -2.58 0.21 10.25
N GLN A 51 -3.72 -0.17 10.84
CA GLN A 51 -4.92 -0.58 10.09
C GLN A 51 -5.50 0.56 9.25
N LEU A 52 -5.53 1.79 9.78
CA LEU A 52 -5.96 2.97 9.03
C LEU A 52 -5.05 3.25 7.83
N VAL A 53 -3.74 3.22 8.03
CA VAL A 53 -2.78 3.53 6.94
C VAL A 53 -2.83 2.46 5.86
N THR A 54 -2.82 1.18 6.25
CA THR A 54 -2.75 0.05 5.31
C THR A 54 -4.00 -0.07 4.43
N SER A 55 -5.20 0.21 4.97
CA SER A 55 -6.44 0.18 4.19
C SER A 55 -6.49 1.26 3.10
N HIS A 56 -5.76 2.37 3.26
CA HIS A 56 -5.73 3.51 2.35
C HIS A 56 -4.60 3.48 1.31
N LEU A 57 -3.69 2.50 1.37
CA LEU A 57 -2.53 2.44 0.46
C LEU A 57 -2.92 2.40 -1.02
N ARG A 58 -4.07 1.80 -1.35
CA ARG A 58 -4.59 1.76 -2.73
C ARG A 58 -4.91 3.14 -3.27
N LEU A 59 -5.47 4.03 -2.45
CA LEU A 59 -5.77 5.41 -2.81
C LEU A 59 -4.48 6.19 -3.04
N VAL A 60 -3.50 6.04 -2.14
CA VAL A 60 -2.18 6.67 -2.27
C VAL A 60 -1.50 6.24 -3.57
N ALA A 61 -1.49 4.94 -3.86
CA ALA A 61 -0.92 4.42 -5.09
C ALA A 61 -1.63 4.98 -6.34
N LYS A 62 -2.97 5.07 -6.31
CA LYS A 62 -3.76 5.67 -7.39
C LYS A 62 -3.37 7.14 -7.63
N ILE A 63 -3.29 7.94 -6.57
CA ILE A 63 -2.91 9.36 -6.65
C ILE A 63 -1.48 9.50 -7.18
N ALA A 64 -0.53 8.74 -6.63
CA ALA A 64 0.87 8.76 -7.05
C ALA A 64 1.05 8.39 -8.53
N MET A 65 0.30 7.38 -9.01
CA MET A 65 0.30 7.02 -10.44
C MET A 65 -0.23 8.16 -11.33
N GLY A 66 -1.11 9.02 -10.82
CA GLY A 66 -1.61 10.19 -11.55
C GLY A 66 -0.59 11.32 -11.74
N TYR A 67 0.51 11.32 -10.98
CA TYR A 67 1.65 12.23 -11.20
C TYR A 67 2.71 11.65 -12.13
N ARG A 68 2.54 10.42 -12.60
CA ARG A 68 3.47 9.75 -13.51
C ARG A 68 3.12 10.13 -14.96
N GLY A 69 3.54 11.34 -15.36
CA GLY A 69 3.45 11.84 -16.75
C GLY A 69 2.02 12.06 -17.21
#